data_AF-A0A4U1EB07-F1
#
_entry.id   AF-A0A4U1EB07-F1
#
_cell.length_a   1.000
_cell.length_b   1.000
_cell.length_c   1.000
_cell.angle_alpha   90.00
_cell.angle_beta   90.00
_cell.angle_gamma   90.00
#
_symmetry.space_group_name_H-M   'P 1'
#
loop_
_entity.id
_entity.type
_entity.pdbx_description
1 polymer ?
#
loop_
_entity_poly.entity_id
_entity_poly.type
_entity_poly.pdbx_seq_one_letter_code
_entity_poly.pdbx_strand_id
1 'polypeptide(L)'
;MEPSGAAAVAVGLWVLVTVGVAADPEVVEPPRRFLSHYRSLDPRALLAIKALRDRYEEETMSWRPRNCSFRRRRDPPRPSSRALLRQVARGLADAQDVLSSLPSPELFPGVGPTLELLAAAGRDVAACLELVRPGSRRKSLRRPRRRPQTRTADSPRCHEATVIFNLLRLLAWDLRLVAHSGPCL
;
A
#
# COMPACT_ATOMS: atom_id res chain seq x y z
N MET A 1 -58.25 23.22 65.96
CA MET A 1 -57.17 24.09 66.45
C MET A 1 -55.89 23.60 65.80
N GLU A 2 -55.62 24.07 64.59
CA GLU A 2 -54.24 24.09 64.04
C GLU A 2 -53.39 24.99 64.94
N PRO A 3 -52.09 24.73 65.08
CA PRO A 3 -51.18 25.56 64.30
C PRO A 3 -49.89 24.87 63.77
N SER A 4 -49.55 25.26 62.54
CA SER A 4 -48.26 25.78 62.08
C SER A 4 -46.96 24.95 62.24
N GLY A 5 -46.56 24.34 61.12
CA GLY A 5 -45.47 24.83 60.25
C GLY A 5 -44.07 25.09 60.84
N ALA A 6 -43.09 24.31 60.37
CA ALA A 6 -41.73 24.80 60.10
C ALA A 6 -41.04 23.89 59.05
N ALA A 7 -40.40 24.55 58.08
CA ALA A 7 -39.76 23.97 56.92
C ALA A 7 -38.32 23.48 57.20
N ALA A 8 -37.84 22.54 56.37
CA ALA A 8 -36.75 22.75 55.42
C ALA A 8 -35.72 21.59 55.30
N VAL A 9 -35.24 21.43 54.05
CA VAL A 9 -33.98 20.82 53.58
C VAL A 9 -33.91 19.29 53.62
N ALA A 10 -34.28 18.60 52.54
CA ALA A 10 -33.44 18.22 51.38
C ALA A 10 -32.24 17.32 51.74
N VAL A 11 -32.19 16.13 51.15
CA VAL A 11 -31.05 15.56 50.40
C VAL A 11 -31.52 14.23 49.81
N GLY A 12 -31.42 14.12 48.49
CA GLY A 12 -31.79 12.93 47.73
C GLY A 12 -30.76 11.81 47.85
N LEU A 13 -31.24 10.58 47.70
CA LEU A 13 -30.41 9.43 47.36
C LEU A 13 -31.22 8.48 46.47
N TRP A 14 -31.30 8.81 45.17
CA TRP A 14 -31.73 7.84 44.16
C TRP A 14 -30.53 6.98 43.80
N VAL A 15 -30.43 5.82 44.41
CA VAL A 15 -29.45 4.80 44.03
C VAL A 15 -29.96 4.11 42.76
N LEU A 16 -29.55 4.63 41.61
CA LEU A 16 -29.62 3.90 40.33
C LEU A 16 -28.52 2.84 40.34
N VAL A 17 -28.88 1.60 40.63
CA VAL A 17 -28.02 0.44 40.36
C VAL A 17 -28.00 0.22 38.86
N THR A 18 -27.03 0.84 38.17
CA THR A 18 -26.66 0.44 36.82
C THR A 18 -25.83 -0.84 36.93
N VAL A 19 -26.45 -1.99 36.63
CA VAL A 19 -25.71 -3.22 36.35
C VAL A 19 -24.87 -2.97 35.11
N GLY A 20 -23.59 -2.66 35.31
CA GLY A 20 -22.59 -2.63 34.26
C GLY A 20 -22.39 -4.05 33.74
N VAL A 21 -23.18 -4.44 32.74
CA VAL A 21 -22.80 -5.53 31.85
C VAL A 21 -21.61 -4.99 31.06
N ALA A 22 -20.41 -5.37 31.49
CA ALA A 22 -19.20 -5.26 30.71
C ALA A 22 -19.41 -6.09 29.44
N ALA A 23 -20.02 -5.46 28.43
CA ALA A 23 -19.83 -5.88 27.06
C ALA A 23 -18.38 -5.55 26.75
N ASP A 24 -17.48 -6.50 27.02
CA ASP A 24 -16.22 -6.57 26.29
C ASP A 24 -16.60 -6.50 24.80
N PRO A 25 -16.20 -5.45 24.05
CA PRO A 25 -16.19 -5.59 22.62
C PRO A 25 -15.08 -6.60 22.36
N GLU A 26 -15.47 -7.85 22.17
CA GLU A 26 -14.64 -8.86 21.56
C GLU A 26 -14.11 -8.25 20.26
N VAL A 27 -12.88 -7.74 20.32
CA VAL A 27 -12.15 -7.24 19.17
C VAL A 27 -11.93 -8.49 18.32
N VAL A 28 -12.87 -8.76 17.43
CA VAL A 28 -12.70 -9.67 16.32
C VAL A 28 -11.61 -9.04 15.47
N GLU A 29 -10.35 -9.30 15.83
CA GLU A 29 -9.24 -8.96 14.96
C GLU A 29 -9.45 -9.76 13.67
N PRO A 30 -9.66 -9.10 12.52
CA PRO A 30 -9.81 -9.80 11.27
C PRO A 30 -8.54 -10.63 11.02
N PRO A 31 -8.67 -11.84 10.44
CA PRO A 31 -7.55 -12.75 10.33
C PRO A 31 -6.41 -12.07 9.56
N ARG A 32 -5.28 -11.91 10.26
CA ARG A 32 -4.03 -11.28 9.82
C ARG A 32 -3.41 -12.02 8.63
N ARG A 33 -4.04 -11.92 7.45
CA ARG A 33 -3.61 -12.51 6.18
C ARG A 33 -3.69 -11.46 5.06
N PHE A 34 -3.07 -10.32 5.30
CA PHE A 34 -3.14 -9.15 4.41
C PHE A 34 -2.67 -9.47 2.98
N LEU A 35 -1.75 -10.43 2.80
CA LEU A 35 -1.15 -10.68 1.50
C LEU A 35 -1.55 -11.99 0.82
N SER A 36 -2.29 -12.89 1.48
CA SER A 36 -2.55 -14.22 0.91
C SER A 36 -3.36 -14.18 -0.39
N HIS A 37 -4.24 -13.17 -0.53
CA HIS A 37 -5.04 -12.99 -1.73
C HIS A 37 -4.18 -12.70 -2.98
N TYR A 38 -3.03 -12.05 -2.81
CA TYR A 38 -2.12 -11.73 -3.93
C TYR A 38 -1.24 -12.88 -4.39
N ARG A 39 -1.40 -14.10 -3.82
CA ARG A 39 -0.73 -15.30 -4.34
C ARG A 39 -1.21 -15.68 -5.74
N SER A 40 -2.46 -15.34 -6.03
CA SER A 40 -3.13 -15.53 -7.31
C SER A 40 -4.02 -14.33 -7.58
N LEU A 41 -3.56 -13.41 -8.42
CA LEU A 41 -4.40 -12.32 -8.92
C LEU A 41 -5.44 -12.86 -9.90
N ASP A 42 -6.59 -12.20 -9.97
CA ASP A 42 -7.62 -12.48 -10.97
C ASP A 42 -7.02 -12.37 -12.39
N PRO A 43 -7.12 -13.41 -13.24
CA PRO A 43 -6.71 -13.35 -14.64
C PRO A 43 -7.29 -12.14 -15.40
N ARG A 44 -8.52 -11.71 -15.07
CA ARG A 44 -9.14 -10.53 -15.69
C ARG A 44 -8.41 -9.24 -15.34
N ALA A 45 -7.94 -9.11 -14.10
CA ALA A 45 -7.13 -7.97 -13.68
C ALA A 45 -5.79 -7.95 -14.44
N LEU A 46 -5.14 -9.11 -14.60
CA LEU A 46 -3.89 -9.23 -15.37
C LEU A 46 -4.07 -8.88 -16.85
N LEU A 47 -5.21 -9.27 -17.44
CA LEU A 47 -5.56 -8.89 -18.82
C LEU A 47 -5.80 -7.38 -18.95
N ALA A 48 -6.47 -6.75 -17.98
CA ALA A 48 -6.67 -5.30 -17.97
C ALA A 48 -5.33 -4.55 -17.89
N ILE A 49 -4.42 -4.97 -17.01
CA ILE A 49 -3.08 -4.38 -16.88
C ILE A 49 -2.28 -4.58 -18.18
N LYS A 50 -2.42 -5.74 -18.82
CA LYS A 50 -1.78 -6.00 -20.12
C LYS A 50 -2.35 -5.09 -21.20
N ALA A 51 -3.67 -4.95 -21.30
CA ALA A 51 -4.32 -4.06 -22.26
C ALA A 51 -3.90 -2.60 -22.09
N LEU A 52 -3.80 -2.12 -20.84
CA LEU A 52 -3.25 -0.80 -20.51
C LEU A 52 -1.84 -0.64 -21.06
N ARG A 53 -0.95 -1.61 -20.78
CA ARG A 53 0.43 -1.58 -21.26
C ARG A 53 0.51 -1.60 -22.77
N ASP A 54 -0.25 -2.48 -23.43
CA ASP A 54 -0.23 -2.65 -24.88
C ASP A 54 -0.74 -1.36 -25.56
N ARG A 55 -1.79 -0.73 -25.02
CA ARG A 55 -2.27 0.58 -25.47
C ARG A 55 -1.23 1.69 -25.29
N TYR A 56 -0.56 1.72 -24.14
CA TYR A 56 0.53 2.67 -23.91
C TYR A 56 1.70 2.44 -24.86
N GLU A 57 2.05 1.18 -25.14
CA GLU A 57 3.05 0.84 -26.14
C GLU A 57 2.67 1.39 -27.51
N GLU A 58 1.42 1.21 -27.96
CA GLU A 58 0.91 1.78 -29.22
C GLU A 58 1.04 3.30 -29.29
N GLU A 59 0.63 4.03 -28.25
CA GLU A 59 0.73 5.49 -28.19
C GLU A 59 2.19 5.95 -28.17
N THR A 60 3.08 5.17 -27.54
CA THR A 60 4.51 5.44 -27.45
C THR A 60 5.33 4.94 -28.63
N MET A 61 4.80 4.11 -29.52
CA MET A 61 5.50 3.66 -30.75
C MET A 61 5.85 4.82 -31.69
N SER A 62 5.04 5.89 -31.69
CA SER A 62 5.32 7.11 -32.46
C SER A 62 6.44 7.96 -31.85
N TRP A 63 6.84 7.66 -30.61
CA TRP A 63 7.89 8.40 -29.93
C TRP A 63 9.23 7.96 -30.54
N ARG A 64 9.94 8.89 -31.22
CA ARG A 64 11.33 8.63 -31.62
C ARG A 64 12.14 8.11 -30.43
N PRO A 65 13.17 7.27 -30.62
CA PRO A 65 14.02 6.77 -29.54
C PRO A 65 14.61 7.96 -28.78
N ARG A 66 13.98 8.35 -27.68
CA ARG A 66 14.50 9.37 -26.78
C ARG A 66 15.37 8.64 -25.76
N ASN A 67 16.41 9.33 -25.32
CA ASN A 67 17.53 8.89 -24.47
C ASN A 67 17.17 8.27 -23.10
N CYS A 68 15.98 7.68 -22.94
CA CYS A 68 15.63 6.87 -21.79
C CYS A 68 16.53 5.65 -21.77
N SER A 69 17.46 5.60 -20.83
CA SER A 69 18.09 4.33 -20.50
C SER A 69 17.05 3.48 -19.76
N PHE A 70 16.27 2.69 -20.50
CA PHE A 70 15.37 1.70 -19.91
C PHE A 70 16.21 0.65 -19.18
N ARG A 71 16.46 0.89 -17.90
CA ARG A 71 17.07 -0.10 -17.04
C ARG A 71 15.94 -1.07 -16.71
N ARG A 72 16.01 -2.30 -17.23
CA ARG A 72 15.24 -3.40 -16.63
C ARG A 72 15.43 -3.31 -15.13
N ARG A 73 14.32 -3.29 -14.37
CA ARG A 73 14.37 -3.31 -12.90
C ARG A 73 15.34 -4.43 -12.54
N ARG A 74 16.40 -4.13 -11.79
CA ARG A 74 17.34 -5.17 -11.35
C ARG A 74 16.52 -6.22 -10.60
N ASP A 75 16.85 -7.49 -10.81
CA ASP A 75 16.25 -8.55 -10.02
C ASP A 75 16.31 -8.16 -8.55
N PRO A 76 15.21 -8.35 -7.81
CA PRO A 76 15.15 -7.91 -6.43
C PRO A 76 16.38 -8.47 -5.71
N PRO A 77 17.17 -7.62 -5.02
CA PRO A 77 18.34 -8.10 -4.30
C PRO A 77 17.89 -9.23 -3.38
N ARG A 78 18.66 -10.34 -3.26
CA ARG A 78 18.32 -11.48 -2.37
C ARG A 78 17.79 -10.93 -1.04
N PRO A 79 16.46 -10.97 -0.79
CA PRO A 79 15.91 -10.04 0.16
C PRO A 79 15.78 -10.70 1.53
N SER A 80 16.19 -9.97 2.57
CA SER A 80 15.43 -10.04 3.81
C SER A 80 13.99 -9.63 3.47
N SER A 81 13.00 -10.41 3.89
CA SER A 81 11.59 -10.24 3.56
C SER A 81 11.05 -8.80 3.69
N ARG A 82 11.52 -8.03 4.69
CA ARG A 82 11.17 -6.60 4.84
C ARG A 82 11.72 -5.66 3.76
N ALA A 83 12.91 -5.94 3.23
CA ALA A 83 13.48 -5.11 2.16
C ALA A 83 12.66 -5.24 0.86
N LEU A 84 12.21 -6.47 0.56
CA LEU A 84 11.29 -6.74 -0.55
C LEU A 84 9.95 -6.03 -0.34
N LEU A 85 9.35 -6.13 0.85
CA LEU A 85 8.12 -5.40 1.20
C LEU A 85 8.25 -3.89 0.93
N ARG A 86 9.36 -3.25 1.35
CA ARG A 86 9.58 -1.82 1.08
C ARG A 86 9.73 -1.51 -0.41
N GLN A 87 10.37 -2.39 -1.17
CA GLN A 87 10.55 -2.22 -2.61
C GLN A 87 9.22 -2.35 -3.36
N VAL A 88 8.37 -3.28 -2.96
CA VAL A 88 7.02 -3.45 -3.51
C VAL A 88 6.16 -2.25 -3.14
N ALA A 89 6.13 -1.84 -1.87
CA ALA A 89 5.38 -0.66 -1.42
C ALA A 89 5.73 0.60 -2.24
N ARG A 90 7.01 0.86 -2.46
CA ARG A 90 7.46 1.98 -3.30
C ARG A 90 7.03 1.83 -4.75
N GLY A 91 7.12 0.62 -5.31
CA GLY A 91 6.68 0.37 -6.68
C GLY A 91 5.18 0.57 -6.86
N LEU A 92 4.37 0.19 -5.86
CA LEU A 92 2.92 0.36 -5.89
C LEU A 92 2.52 1.84 -5.81
N ALA A 93 3.13 2.60 -4.91
CA ALA A 93 2.91 4.05 -4.80
C ALA A 93 3.34 4.78 -6.09
N ASP A 94 4.53 4.47 -6.60
CA ASP A 94 5.06 5.07 -7.83
C ASP A 94 4.18 4.75 -9.06
N ALA A 95 3.67 3.52 -9.14
CA ALA A 95 2.70 3.12 -10.16
C ALA A 95 1.37 3.88 -10.03
N GLN A 96 0.87 4.07 -8.82
CA GLN A 96 -0.36 4.80 -8.57
C GLN A 96 -0.22 6.29 -8.94
N ASP A 97 0.89 6.91 -8.55
CA ASP A 97 1.20 8.30 -8.87
C ASP A 97 1.29 8.52 -10.39
N VAL A 98 1.99 7.64 -11.10
CA VAL A 98 2.12 7.73 -12.57
C VAL A 98 0.77 7.55 -13.26
N LEU A 99 0.01 6.49 -12.91
CA LEU A 99 -1.25 6.20 -13.58
C LEU A 99 -2.33 7.25 -13.31
N SER A 100 -2.36 7.81 -12.09
CA SER A 100 -3.30 8.90 -11.74
C SER A 100 -2.95 10.23 -12.39
N SER A 101 -1.68 10.42 -12.79
CA SER A 101 -1.18 11.62 -13.45
C SER A 101 -1.21 11.54 -14.98
N LEU A 102 -1.75 10.44 -15.55
CA LEU A 102 -1.84 10.31 -17.00
C LEU A 102 -2.72 11.42 -17.59
N PRO A 103 -2.33 12.05 -18.73
CA PRO A 103 -3.09 13.16 -19.31
C PRO A 103 -4.53 12.80 -19.70
N SER A 104 -4.78 11.52 -20.03
CA SER A 104 -6.09 11.02 -20.48
C SER A 104 -6.29 9.57 -20.04
N PRO A 105 -6.57 9.31 -18.74
CA PRO A 105 -6.67 7.94 -18.21
C PRO A 105 -7.81 7.14 -18.85
N GLU A 106 -8.86 7.81 -19.32
CA GLU A 106 -10.01 7.22 -20.04
C GLU A 106 -9.62 6.54 -21.35
N LEU A 107 -8.50 6.94 -21.98
CA LEU A 107 -8.02 6.34 -23.24
C LEU A 107 -7.31 4.99 -23.01
N PHE A 108 -6.94 4.70 -21.77
CA PHE A 108 -6.22 3.49 -21.41
C PHE A 108 -7.17 2.48 -20.77
N PRO A 109 -7.47 1.37 -21.45
CA PRO A 109 -8.40 0.38 -20.92
C PRO A 109 -7.86 -0.20 -19.61
N GLY A 110 -8.72 -0.25 -18.59
CA GLY A 110 -8.38 -0.89 -17.33
C GLY A 110 -7.56 -0.04 -16.35
N VAL A 111 -7.34 1.27 -16.60
CA VAL A 111 -6.68 2.17 -15.62
C VAL A 111 -7.42 2.21 -14.29
N GLY A 112 -8.74 2.40 -14.30
CA GLY A 112 -9.55 2.45 -13.07
C GLY A 112 -9.37 1.21 -12.19
N PRO A 113 -9.69 0.00 -12.68
CA PRO A 113 -9.46 -1.25 -11.95
C PRO A 113 -8.00 -1.46 -11.51
N THR A 114 -7.03 -1.01 -12.33
CA THR A 114 -5.61 -1.10 -11.99
C THR A 114 -5.25 -0.18 -10.82
N LEU A 115 -5.76 1.05 -10.80
CA LEU A 115 -5.57 2.00 -9.69
C LEU A 115 -6.18 1.48 -8.39
N GLU A 116 -7.37 0.88 -8.45
CA GLU A 116 -8.01 0.25 -7.28
C GLU A 116 -7.16 -0.89 -6.73
N LEU A 117 -6.65 -1.77 -7.59
CA LEU A 117 -5.76 -2.86 -7.21
C LEU A 117 -4.44 -2.35 -6.61
N LEU A 118 -3.83 -1.33 -7.22
CA LEU A 118 -2.60 -0.71 -6.70
C LEU A 118 -2.84 -0.09 -5.32
N ALA A 119 -3.95 0.60 -5.13
CA ALA A 119 -4.33 1.21 -3.85
C ALA A 119 -4.57 0.15 -2.76
N ALA A 120 -5.30 -0.93 -3.10
CA ALA A 120 -5.55 -2.04 -2.18
C ALA A 120 -4.27 -2.75 -1.77
N ALA A 121 -3.45 -3.16 -2.76
CA ALA A 121 -2.17 -3.79 -2.50
C ALA A 121 -1.22 -2.88 -1.72
N GLY A 122 -1.24 -1.57 -2.00
CA GLY A 122 -0.45 -0.57 -1.29
C GLY A 122 -0.80 -0.50 0.20
N ARG A 123 -2.10 -0.47 0.53
CA ARG A 123 -2.57 -0.49 1.92
C ARG A 123 -2.17 -1.78 2.65
N ASP A 124 -2.35 -2.92 2.01
CA ASP A 124 -2.04 -4.22 2.63
C ASP A 124 -0.54 -4.42 2.87
N VAL A 125 0.29 -4.02 1.90
CA VAL A 125 1.75 -4.07 2.05
C VAL A 125 2.23 -3.07 3.11
N ALA A 126 1.62 -1.88 3.21
CA ALA A 126 1.92 -0.90 4.25
C ALA A 126 1.55 -1.42 5.64
N ALA A 127 0.37 -2.03 5.78
CA ALA A 127 -0.05 -2.68 7.03
C ALA A 127 0.94 -3.76 7.46
N CYS A 128 1.39 -4.60 6.52
CA CYS A 128 2.46 -5.56 6.81
C CYS A 128 3.77 -4.90 7.23
N LEU A 129 4.20 -3.80 6.60
CA LEU A 129 5.44 -3.12 6.98
C LEU A 129 5.42 -2.58 8.42
N GLU A 130 4.27 -2.16 8.92
CA GLU A 130 4.09 -1.71 10.30
C GLU A 130 4.20 -2.86 11.30
N LEU A 131 3.69 -4.05 10.96
CA LEU A 131 3.82 -5.25 11.79
C LEU A 131 5.27 -5.75 11.89
N VAL A 132 6.08 -5.53 10.85
CA VAL A 132 7.50 -5.94 10.79
C VAL A 132 8.43 -4.84 11.33
N ARG A 133 7.93 -3.96 12.21
CA ARG A 133 8.76 -2.92 12.83
C ARG A 133 9.98 -3.55 13.51
N PRO A 134 11.17 -2.99 13.29
CA PRO A 134 12.37 -3.59 13.85
C PRO A 134 12.36 -3.25 15.34
N GLY A 135 12.43 -4.26 16.21
CA GLY A 135 12.91 -4.04 17.58
C GLY A 135 14.22 -3.25 17.51
N SER A 136 14.37 -2.26 18.39
CA SER A 136 15.43 -1.25 18.39
C SER A 136 16.79 -1.83 18.00
N ARG A 137 17.19 -1.67 16.73
CA ARG A 137 18.56 -2.01 16.32
C ARG A 137 19.46 -0.92 16.88
N ARG A 138 20.32 -1.28 17.83
CA ARG A 138 21.47 -0.46 18.24
C ARG A 138 22.15 0.07 16.98
N LYS A 139 22.41 1.38 16.94
CA LYS A 139 23.11 2.07 15.87
C LYS A 139 24.45 1.35 15.64
N SER A 140 24.52 0.45 14.67
CA SER A 140 25.83 0.05 14.17
C SER A 140 26.42 1.27 13.48
N LEU A 141 27.64 1.62 13.87
CA LEU A 141 28.43 2.66 13.21
C LEU A 141 28.65 2.21 11.77
N ARG A 142 27.69 2.51 10.89
CA ARG A 142 27.78 2.23 9.48
C ARG A 142 28.92 3.08 8.93
N ARG A 143 29.92 2.43 8.32
CA ARG A 143 30.91 3.08 7.47
C ARG A 143 30.21 4.08 6.53
N PRO A 144 30.83 5.23 6.21
CA PRO A 144 30.25 6.22 5.32
C PRO A 144 29.80 5.53 4.04
N ARG A 145 28.48 5.53 3.79
CA ARG A 145 27.96 5.10 2.50
C ARG A 145 28.62 5.98 1.45
N ARG A 146 29.28 5.36 0.46
CA ARG A 146 29.66 6.06 -0.77
C ARG A 146 28.46 6.89 -1.21
N ARG A 147 28.69 8.21 -1.42
CA ARG A 147 27.67 9.13 -1.93
C ARG A 147 26.89 8.41 -3.03
N PRO A 148 25.55 8.36 -2.97
CA PRO A 148 24.79 8.01 -4.15
C PRO A 148 25.33 8.93 -5.25
N GLN A 149 25.91 8.37 -6.31
CA GLN A 149 26.11 9.14 -7.53
C GLN A 149 24.76 9.80 -7.80
N THR A 150 24.76 11.12 -7.92
CA THR A 150 23.61 11.90 -8.36
C THR A 150 23.21 11.32 -9.70
N ARG A 151 22.33 10.32 -9.66
CA ARG A 151 21.69 9.79 -10.84
C ARG A 151 20.91 10.97 -11.37
N THR A 152 21.25 11.40 -12.58
CA THR A 152 20.42 12.31 -13.35
C THR A 152 18.99 11.80 -13.23
N ALA A 153 18.09 12.63 -12.70
CA ALA A 153 16.70 12.26 -12.60
C ALA A 153 16.22 11.89 -14.01
N ASP A 154 15.61 10.71 -14.13
CA ASP A 154 15.01 10.31 -15.40
C ASP A 154 14.00 11.40 -15.81
N SER A 155 13.91 11.71 -17.10
CA SER A 155 12.86 12.63 -17.55
C SER A 155 11.49 12.08 -17.13
N PRO A 156 10.50 12.93 -16.80
CA PRO A 156 9.19 12.46 -16.35
C PRO A 156 8.58 11.40 -17.27
N ARG A 157 8.74 11.56 -18.58
CA ARG A 157 8.30 10.57 -19.59
C ARG A 157 9.06 9.24 -19.55
N CYS A 158 10.37 9.25 -19.28
CA CYS A 158 11.14 8.02 -19.14
C CYS A 158 10.77 7.26 -17.86
N HIS A 159 10.47 8.00 -16.79
CA HIS A 159 9.97 7.45 -15.54
C HIS A 159 8.60 6.80 -15.73
N GLU A 160 7.65 7.53 -16.33
CA GLU A 160 6.31 7.05 -16.69
C GLU A 160 6.37 5.75 -17.49
N ALA A 161 7.13 5.73 -18.59
CA ALA A 161 7.31 4.54 -19.41
C ALA A 161 7.94 3.38 -18.60
N THR A 162 8.95 3.65 -17.78
CA THR A 162 9.58 2.64 -16.92
C THR A 162 8.56 2.02 -15.96
N VAL A 163 7.71 2.83 -15.34
CA VAL A 163 6.68 2.37 -14.42
C VAL A 163 5.65 1.51 -15.15
N ILE A 164 5.10 1.99 -16.27
CA ILE A 164 4.06 1.30 -17.04
C ILE A 164 4.56 -0.05 -17.58
N PHE A 165 5.76 -0.09 -18.18
CA PHE A 165 6.34 -1.35 -18.67
C PHE A 165 6.70 -2.33 -17.56
N ASN A 166 6.86 -1.87 -16.30
CA ASN A 166 7.12 -2.73 -15.15
C ASN A 166 5.85 -3.14 -14.37
N LEU A 167 4.65 -2.66 -14.72
CA LEU A 167 3.40 -2.95 -13.99
C LEU A 167 3.12 -4.45 -13.86
N LEU A 168 3.17 -5.20 -14.96
CA LEU A 168 2.93 -6.65 -14.93
C LEU A 168 3.98 -7.38 -14.08
N ARG A 169 5.24 -6.94 -14.11
CA ARG A 169 6.27 -7.50 -13.25
C ARG A 169 5.98 -7.20 -11.78
N LEU A 170 5.63 -5.96 -11.46
CA LEU A 170 5.33 -5.54 -10.09
C LEU A 170 4.17 -6.37 -9.51
N LEU A 171 3.07 -6.50 -10.24
CA LEU A 171 1.84 -7.11 -9.76
C LEU A 171 1.85 -8.65 -9.87
N ALA A 172 2.31 -9.21 -10.99
CA ALA A 172 2.27 -10.66 -11.21
C ALA A 172 3.47 -11.41 -10.60
N TRP A 173 4.59 -10.71 -10.36
CA TRP A 173 5.81 -11.32 -9.82
C TRP A 173 6.20 -10.78 -8.46
N ASP A 174 6.50 -9.48 -8.34
CA ASP A 174 7.08 -8.95 -7.10
C ASP A 174 6.08 -9.02 -5.93
N LEU A 175 4.82 -8.62 -6.17
CA LEU A 175 3.74 -8.72 -5.18
C LEU A 175 3.43 -10.18 -4.84
N ARG A 176 3.37 -11.04 -5.85
CA ARG A 176 3.17 -12.48 -5.67
C ARG A 176 4.28 -13.09 -4.82
N LEU A 177 5.54 -12.72 -5.05
CA LEU A 177 6.67 -13.21 -4.28
C LEU A 177 6.55 -12.85 -2.79
N VAL A 178 6.14 -11.61 -2.50
CA VAL A 178 5.87 -11.19 -1.11
C VAL A 178 4.72 -12.00 -0.50
N ALA A 179 3.64 -12.22 -1.24
CA ALA A 179 2.49 -13.00 -0.78
C ALA A 179 2.81 -14.47 -0.45
N HIS A 180 3.82 -15.04 -1.10
CA HIS A 180 4.32 -16.38 -0.79
C HIS A 180 5.31 -16.40 0.39
N SER A 181 5.86 -15.24 0.75
CA SER A 181 6.85 -15.13 1.82
C SER A 181 6.24 -15.21 3.24
N GLY A 182 4.92 -15.11 3.40
CA GLY A 182 4.21 -15.19 4.69
C GLY A 182 3.08 -14.14 4.83
N PRO A 183 2.22 -14.21 5.88
CA PRO A 183 1.06 -13.34 6.04
C PRO A 183 1.41 -11.85 6.20
N CYS A 184 2.55 -11.55 6.82
CA CYS A 184 3.22 -10.25 6.81
C CYS A 184 4.70 -10.35 7.16
N LEU A 185 5.12 -11.51 7.68
CA LEU A 185 6.32 -12.30 7.39
C LEU A 185 6.03 -13.76 7.74
#